data_AF-A0A4D9D6F4-F1
#
_entry.id   AF-A0A4D9D6F4-F1
#
_cell.length_a   1.000
_cell.length_b   1.000
_cell.length_c   1.000
_cell.angle_alpha   90.00
_cell.angle_beta   90.00
_cell.angle_gamma   90.00
#
_symmetry.space_group_name_H-M   'P 1'
#
loop_
_entity.id
_entity.type
_entity.pdbx_description
1 polymer ?
#
loop_
_entity_poly.entity_id
_entity_poly.type
_entity_poly.pdbx_seq_one_letter_code
_entity_poly.pdbx_strand_id
1 'polypeptide(L)'
;MSPWVFNGAGEDVPTAWLSLVRAVEAQEGLKVVEIDNGSKQYYLRAEAPSKVPPGGVDDLEFLLSPKDGLVFFRSASRQMAFLYPLTQPVGDGGSIKKRLETIQKSVGWSTVEEFYDYK
;
A
#
# COMPACT_ATOMS: atom_id res chain seq x y z
N MET A 1 8.81 -4.09 4.62
CA MET A 1 7.63 -4.98 4.57
C MET A 1 7.71 -5.69 3.24
N SER A 2 7.48 -6.99 3.23
CA SER A 2 7.66 -7.83 2.05
C SER A 2 6.47 -7.69 1.10
N PRO A 3 6.63 -7.91 -0.22
CA PRO A 3 5.54 -7.86 -1.17
C PRO A 3 4.39 -8.80 -0.77
N TRP A 4 3.18 -8.50 -1.25
CA TRP A 4 2.00 -9.33 -1.01
C TRP A 4 1.81 -10.35 -2.15
N VAL A 5 1.27 -11.52 -1.82
CA VAL A 5 0.96 -12.58 -2.78
C VAL A 5 -0.55 -12.59 -3.02
N PHE A 6 -1.00 -12.28 -4.24
CA PHE A 6 -2.43 -12.34 -4.58
C PHE A 6 -2.82 -13.69 -5.21
N ASN A 7 -1.86 -14.44 -5.75
CA ASN A 7 -2.11 -15.70 -6.46
C ASN A 7 -2.08 -16.96 -5.57
N GLY A 8 -2.13 -16.81 -4.25
CA GLY A 8 -2.21 -17.96 -3.32
C GLY A 8 -3.57 -18.69 -3.37
N ALA A 9 -4.61 -18.03 -3.89
CA ALA A 9 -6.00 -18.49 -3.85
C ALA A 9 -6.63 -18.80 -5.23
N GLY A 10 -5.87 -18.71 -6.34
CA GLY A 10 -6.40 -18.94 -7.69
C GLY A 10 -7.34 -17.84 -8.19
N GLU A 11 -7.26 -16.63 -7.61
CA GLU A 11 -8.02 -15.46 -8.03
C GLU A 11 -7.51 -14.94 -9.39
N ASP A 12 -8.43 -14.56 -10.29
CA ASP A 12 -8.05 -13.96 -11.57
C ASP A 12 -7.52 -12.53 -11.36
N VAL A 13 -6.54 -12.15 -12.17
CA VAL A 13 -5.84 -10.85 -12.05
C VAL A 13 -6.80 -9.65 -12.02
N PRO A 14 -7.82 -9.54 -12.90
CA PRO A 14 -8.77 -8.43 -12.86
C PRO A 14 -9.57 -8.37 -11.56
N THR A 15 -10.03 -9.51 -11.03
CA THR A 15 -10.74 -9.57 -9.75
C THR A 15 -9.83 -9.20 -8.58
N ALA A 16 -8.61 -9.75 -8.53
CA ALA A 16 -7.62 -9.41 -7.51
C ALA A 16 -7.31 -7.90 -7.51
N TRP A 17 -7.15 -7.31 -8.71
CA TRP A 17 -6.95 -5.88 -8.84
C TRP A 17 -8.15 -5.07 -8.33
N LEU A 18 -9.37 -5.44 -8.74
CA LEU A 18 -10.58 -4.76 -8.29
C LEU A 18 -10.77 -4.86 -6.77
N SER A 19 -10.43 -6.01 -6.17
CA SER A 19 -10.43 -6.22 -4.73
C SER A 19 -9.49 -5.24 -4.02
N LEU A 20 -8.28 -5.04 -4.56
CA LEU A 20 -7.33 -4.05 -4.02
C LEU A 20 -7.83 -2.61 -4.16
N VAL A 21 -8.34 -2.23 -5.33
CA VAL A 21 -8.88 -0.87 -5.56
C VAL A 21 -9.99 -0.57 -4.54
N ARG A 22 -10.94 -1.50 -4.38
CA ARG A 22 -12.04 -1.36 -3.41
C ARG A 22 -11.55 -1.29 -1.98
N ALA A 23 -10.56 -2.11 -1.62
CA ALA A 23 -9.96 -2.10 -0.29
C ALA A 23 -9.31 -0.75 0.02
N VAL A 24 -8.64 -0.13 -0.95
CA VAL A 24 -8.04 1.20 -0.82
C VAL A 24 -9.11 2.28 -0.72
N GLU A 25 -10.12 2.25 -1.58
CA GLU A 25 -11.24 3.21 -1.57
C GLU A 25 -12.07 3.16 -0.27
N ALA A 26 -12.17 1.98 0.35
CA ALA A 26 -12.88 1.80 1.61
C ALA A 26 -12.12 2.36 2.83
N GLN A 27 -10.83 2.69 2.70
CA GLN A 27 -10.06 3.24 3.82
C GLN A 27 -10.41 4.70 4.07
N GLU A 28 -10.78 5.01 5.31
CA GLU A 28 -11.05 6.39 5.72
C GLU A 28 -9.81 7.29 5.52
N GLY A 29 -10.04 8.42 4.86
CA GLY A 29 -9.03 9.43 4.59
C GLY A 29 -8.11 9.13 3.40
N LEU A 30 -8.25 7.99 2.71
CA LEU A 30 -7.54 7.79 1.45
C LEU A 30 -8.32 8.41 0.30
N LYS A 31 -7.60 8.99 -0.64
CA LYS A 31 -8.12 9.48 -1.90
C LYS A 31 -7.33 8.85 -3.03
N VAL A 32 -7.97 8.00 -3.83
CA VAL A 32 -7.33 7.48 -5.04
C VAL A 32 -7.19 8.63 -6.04
N VAL A 33 -5.97 8.87 -6.52
CA VAL A 33 -5.64 9.97 -7.44
C VAL A 33 -5.20 9.48 -8.81
N GLU A 34 -4.82 8.21 -8.91
CA GLU A 34 -4.35 7.61 -10.16
C GLU A 34 -4.65 6.12 -10.18
N ILE A 35 -5.19 5.65 -11.30
CA ILE A 35 -5.39 4.23 -11.57
C ILE A 35 -4.98 4.01 -13.03
N ASP A 36 -4.07 3.07 -13.23
CA ASP A 36 -3.72 2.54 -14.55
C ASP A 36 -4.04 1.05 -14.58
N ASN A 37 -5.01 0.69 -15.42
CA ASN A 37 -5.45 -0.69 -15.65
C ASN A 37 -4.75 -1.29 -16.88
N GLY A 38 -3.53 -0.83 -17.18
CA GLY A 38 -2.82 -1.12 -18.41
C GLY A 38 -2.56 -2.61 -18.65
N SER A 39 -2.38 -2.97 -19.92
CA SER A 39 -2.20 -4.36 -20.36
C SER A 39 -0.91 -5.04 -19.87
N LYS A 40 0.04 -4.27 -19.31
CA LYS A 40 1.33 -4.77 -18.80
C LYS A 40 1.47 -4.69 -17.29
N GLN A 41 0.81 -3.73 -16.65
CA GLN A 41 0.94 -3.48 -15.22
C GLN A 41 -0.32 -2.80 -14.71
N TYR A 42 -0.72 -3.18 -13.50
CA TYR A 42 -1.81 -2.52 -12.78
C TYR A 42 -1.20 -1.63 -11.72
N TYR A 43 -1.50 -0.34 -11.78
CA TYR A 43 -0.93 0.66 -10.90
C TYR A 43 -2.03 1.51 -10.26
N LEU A 44 -1.86 1.80 -8.98
CA LEU A 44 -2.76 2.66 -8.22
C LEU A 44 -1.92 3.57 -7.34
N ARG A 45 -2.27 4.85 -7.32
CA ARG A 45 -1.78 5.81 -6.35
C ARG A 45 -2.92 6.42 -5.58
N ALA A 46 -2.78 6.46 -4.26
CA ALA A 46 -3.67 7.12 -3.34
C ALA A 46 -2.91 8.12 -2.48
N GLU A 47 -3.56 9.22 -2.14
CA GLU A 47 -3.11 10.20 -1.16
C GLU A 47 -3.78 9.91 0.18
N ALA A 48 -3.03 10.03 1.27
CA ALA A 48 -3.53 9.96 2.64
C ALA A 48 -3.06 11.19 3.43
N PRO A 49 -3.85 11.68 4.40
CA PRO A 49 -3.39 12.71 5.31
C PRO A 49 -2.23 12.18 6.13
N SER A 50 -1.14 12.94 6.17
CA SER A 50 0.02 12.58 6.95
C SER A 50 -0.25 12.78 8.43
N LYS A 51 0.19 11.81 9.23
CA LYS A 51 0.14 11.94 10.70
C LYS A 51 1.21 12.91 11.20
N VAL A 52 2.36 12.95 10.53
CA VAL A 52 3.52 13.78 10.92
C VAL A 52 4.20 14.30 9.64
N PRO A 53 4.18 15.62 9.38
CA PRO A 53 3.49 16.67 10.14
C PRO A 53 1.97 16.67 9.91
N PRO A 54 1.17 17.13 10.89
CA PRO A 54 -0.25 17.40 10.67
C PRO A 54 -0.48 18.35 9.49
N GLY A 55 -1.40 18.01 8.61
CA GLY A 55 -1.66 18.76 7.36
C GLY A 55 -0.72 18.40 6.20
N GLY A 56 0.24 17.50 6.41
CA GLY A 56 1.01 16.89 5.34
C GLY A 56 0.21 15.85 4.54
N VAL A 57 0.81 15.36 3.47
CA VAL A 57 0.24 14.31 2.60
C VAL A 57 1.25 13.19 2.43
N ASP A 58 0.77 11.96 2.57
CA ASP A 58 1.51 10.75 2.25
C ASP A 58 0.94 10.14 0.96
N ASP A 59 1.81 9.75 0.04
CA ASP A 59 1.47 8.93 -1.12
C ASP A 59 1.56 7.44 -0.74
N LEU A 60 0.56 6.68 -1.13
CA LEU A 60 0.55 5.22 -1.15
C LEU A 60 0.42 4.75 -2.58
N GLU A 61 1.32 3.87 -3.00
CA GLU A 61 1.33 3.35 -4.35
C GLU A 61 1.37 1.84 -4.34
N PHE A 62 0.62 1.26 -5.26
CA PHE A 62 0.51 -0.18 -5.44
C PHE A 62 0.79 -0.52 -6.90
N LEU A 63 1.57 -1.57 -7.09
CA LEU A 63 1.90 -2.13 -8.39
C LEU A 63 1.64 -3.63 -8.33
N LEU A 64 0.59 -4.09 -9.02
CA LEU A 64 0.32 -5.52 -9.17
C LEU A 64 1.04 -6.00 -10.44
N SER A 65 1.91 -7.00 -10.27
CA SER A 65 2.59 -7.72 -11.36
C SER A 65 1.85 -9.02 -11.65
N PRO A 66 1.08 -9.10 -12.76
CA PRO A 66 0.34 -10.31 -13.11
C PRO A 66 1.26 -11.51 -13.35
N LYS A 67 2.44 -11.24 -13.91
CA LYS A 67 3.43 -12.26 -14.26
C LYS A 67 3.99 -12.96 -13.01
N ASP A 68 4.24 -12.19 -11.96
CA ASP A 68 4.90 -12.69 -10.76
C ASP A 68 3.88 -13.15 -9.69
N GLY A 69 2.60 -12.79 -9.83
CA GLY A 69 1.58 -13.08 -8.82
C GLY A 69 1.75 -12.24 -7.55
N LEU A 70 2.44 -11.11 -7.66
CA LEU A 70 2.84 -10.26 -6.54
C LEU A 70 2.23 -8.86 -6.63
N VAL A 71 2.01 -8.25 -5.47
CA VAL A 71 1.71 -6.83 -5.31
C VAL A 71 2.84 -6.17 -4.55
N PHE A 72 3.48 -5.22 -5.21
CA PHE A 72 4.44 -4.32 -4.62
C PHE A 72 3.71 -3.07 -4.13
N PHE A 73 4.23 -2.48 -3.07
CA PHE A 73 3.72 -1.22 -2.57
C PHE A 73 4.88 -0.33 -2.12
N ARG A 74 4.65 0.96 -2.19
CA ARG A 74 5.54 1.97 -1.60
C ARG A 74 4.72 3.05 -0.94
N SER A 75 5.35 3.73 0.00
CA SER A 75 4.77 4.87 0.69
C SER A 75 5.79 6.00 0.75
N ALA A 76 5.36 7.24 0.54
CA ALA A 76 6.24 8.40 0.62
C ALA A 76 5.52 9.60 1.24
N SER A 77 6.10 10.18 2.29
CA SER A 77 5.61 11.44 2.85
C SER A 77 6.13 12.61 2.01
N ARG A 78 5.24 13.53 1.60
CA ARG A 78 5.62 14.74 0.83
C ARG A 78 6.30 15.80 1.68
N GLN A 79 6.08 15.76 2.99
CA GLN A 79 6.68 16.67 3.96
C GLN A 79 7.35 15.88 5.09
N MET A 80 8.37 16.47 5.68
CA MET A 80 9.09 15.91 6.83
C MET A 80 9.06 16.90 7.99
N ALA A 81 8.84 16.40 9.20
CA ALA A 81 9.00 17.18 10.43
C ALA A 81 10.35 16.84 11.07
N PHE A 82 11.01 17.83 11.66
CA PHE A 82 12.32 17.66 12.30
C PHE A 82 12.28 18.15 13.75
N LEU A 83 12.95 17.42 14.64
CA LEU A 83 13.16 17.84 16.02
C LEU A 83 14.26 18.89 16.09
N TYR A 84 13.93 20.11 16.50
CA TYR A 84 14.93 21.17 16.74
C TYR A 84 15.47 21.08 18.18
N PRO A 85 16.78 21.30 18.42
CA PRO A 85 17.86 21.65 17.47
C PRO A 85 18.56 20.45 16.81
N LEU A 86 18.15 19.21 17.14
CA LEU A 86 18.86 17.99 16.73
C LEU A 86 18.75 17.66 15.24
N THR A 87 17.86 18.32 14.48
CA THR A 87 17.59 18.08 13.05
C THR A 87 17.25 16.63 12.70
N GLN A 88 16.80 15.84 13.69
CA GLN A 88 16.40 14.45 13.49
C GLN A 88 14.98 14.40 12.92
N PRO A 89 14.72 13.60 11.87
CA PRO A 89 13.38 13.46 11.33
C PRO A 89 12.48 12.75 12.34
N VAL A 90 11.27 13.27 12.52
CA VAL A 90 10.25 12.66 13.36
C VAL A 90 9.51 11.63 12.52
N GLY A 91 9.52 10.37 12.96
CA GLY A 91 8.78 9.30 12.31
C GLY A 91 7.27 9.46 12.45
N ASP A 92 6.53 8.82 11.55
CA ASP A 92 5.06 8.81 11.52
C ASP A 92 4.43 7.94 12.63
N GLY A 93 5.25 7.33 13.51
CA GLY A 93 4.81 6.43 14.57
C GLY A 93 4.11 5.17 14.03
N GLY A 94 4.46 4.71 12.83
CA GLY A 94 3.91 3.48 12.23
C GLY A 94 2.52 3.63 11.63
N SER A 95 2.06 4.86 11.37
CA SER A 95 0.74 5.13 10.81
C SER A 95 0.55 4.55 9.42
N ILE A 96 1.56 4.70 8.55
CA ILE A 96 1.58 4.16 7.20
C ILE A 96 1.60 2.63 7.24
N LYS A 97 2.43 2.05 8.13
CA LYS A 97 2.49 0.61 8.33
C LYS A 97 1.10 0.05 8.70
N LYS A 98 0.43 0.65 9.69
CA LYS A 98 -0.91 0.23 10.12
C LYS A 98 -1.94 0.32 8.97
N ARG A 99 -1.83 1.35 8.13
CA ARG A 99 -2.72 1.55 6.97
C ARG A 99 -2.52 0.45 5.93
N LEU A 100 -1.27 0.14 5.58
CA LEU A 100 -0.91 -0.95 4.67
C LEU A 100 -1.40 -2.31 5.20
N GLU A 101 -1.17 -2.60 6.49
CA GLU A 101 -1.64 -3.84 7.13
C GLU A 101 -3.17 -3.94 7.14
N THR A 102 -3.88 -2.82 7.28
CA THR A 102 -5.35 -2.81 7.24
C THR A 102 -5.86 -3.13 5.84
N ILE A 103 -5.26 -2.54 4.80
CA ILE A 103 -5.57 -2.84 3.40
C ILE A 103 -5.26 -4.31 3.10
N GLN A 104 -4.08 -4.80 3.49
CA GLN A 104 -3.68 -6.19 3.31
C GLN A 104 -4.70 -7.17 3.93
N LYS A 105 -5.11 -6.92 5.18
CA LYS A 105 -6.12 -7.74 5.86
C LYS A 105 -7.47 -7.72 5.17
N SER A 106 -7.89 -6.58 4.61
CA SER A 106 -9.17 -6.48 3.90
C SER A 106 -9.20 -7.26 2.58
N VAL A 107 -8.07 -7.39 1.87
CA VAL A 107 -7.97 -8.21 0.66
C VAL A 107 -7.67 -9.68 0.97
N GLY A 108 -7.21 -9.99 2.20
CA GLY A 108 -6.92 -11.35 2.64
C GLY A 108 -5.63 -11.93 2.05
N TRP A 109 -4.71 -11.09 1.59
CA TRP A 109 -3.45 -11.53 0.97
C TRP A 109 -2.32 -11.68 1.99
N SER A 110 -1.48 -12.69 1.82
CA SER A 110 -0.32 -12.95 2.68
C SER A 110 0.92 -12.22 2.16
N THR A 111 1.91 -12.04 3.03
CA THR A 111 3.26 -11.68 2.60
C THR A 111 3.96 -12.86 1.94
N VAL A 112 5.01 -12.59 1.15
CA VAL A 112 5.84 -13.64 0.55
C VAL A 112 6.45 -14.57 1.61
N GLU A 113 6.93 -14.03 2.73
CA GLU A 113 7.52 -14.81 3.83
C GLU A 113 6.49 -15.79 4.41
N GLU A 114 5.31 -15.29 4.78
CA GLU A 114 4.22 -16.12 5.29
C GLU A 114 3.84 -17.21 4.28
N PHE A 115 3.73 -16.88 2.99
CA PHE A 115 3.34 -17.86 1.97
C PHE A 115 4.30 -19.04 1.85
N TYR A 116 5.60 -18.82 1.98
CA TYR A 116 6.60 -19.89 1.90
C TYR A 116 6.70 -20.71 3.18
N ASP A 117 6.39 -20.16 4.36
CA ASP A 117 6.36 -20.92 5.62
C ASP A 117 5.19 -21.92 5.72
N TYR A 118 4.14 -21.75 4.90
CA TYR A 118 2.97 -22.65 4.86
C TYR A 118 3.08 -23.80 3.82
N LYS A 119 4.20 -23.94 3.11
CA LYS A 119 4.43 -25.01 2.12
C LYS A 119 5.57 -25.94 2.53
#